data_AF-A0A1V6N037-F1
#
_entry.id   AF-A0A1V6N037-F1
#
_cell.length_a   1.000
_cell.length_b   1.000
_cell.length_c   1.000
_cell.angle_alpha   90.00
_cell.angle_beta   90.00
_cell.angle_gamma   90.00
#
_symmetry.space_group_name_H-M   'P 1'
#
loop_
_entity.id
_entity.type
_entity.pdbx_description
1 polymer ?
#
loop_
_entity_poly.entity_id
_entity_poly.type
_entity_poly.pdbx_seq_one_letter_code
_entity_poly.pdbx_strand_id
1 'polypeptide(L)'
;SLGDTVIVSLSLNERINTTSDVIIGNTTYYGVNFLNGEAVLNYIIISPYSGDLEVVFVGNAEYNSAVTYVPVVFKDLIGTKISLSSTKEGNKITVEGELKDINGNVLANQVVVLKLGDKSVNLKTNSKGVFNYTFTLSKAGNYYGSALYNGLNTSYVKYGSSIGKSNSITVNKAKLIVYTKVKSYTLVKKSGRRYRVSYKTYYVKNVGDLEGSKLYNKNFLKKHSLGRYVLSKVSKSSNVKTSYNKVNNVLKFTVKNLKPLKISKIKMKGYRKVLK
;
A
#
# COMPACT_ATOMS: atom_id res chain seq x y z
N SER A 1 25.66 -5.83 17.59
CA SER A 1 24.26 -6.02 17.15
C SER A 1 24.23 -6.43 15.70
N LEU A 2 23.13 -7.01 15.20
CA LEU A 2 22.97 -7.18 13.76
C LEU A 2 22.99 -5.80 13.08
N GLY A 3 23.83 -5.65 12.05
CA GLY A 3 24.09 -4.39 11.35
C GLY A 3 25.24 -3.55 11.92
N ASP A 4 25.80 -3.89 13.09
CA ASP A 4 26.97 -3.17 13.62
C ASP A 4 28.23 -3.54 12.82
N THR A 5 29.08 -2.54 12.58
CA THR A 5 30.44 -2.76 12.09
C THR A 5 31.37 -2.96 13.27
N VAL A 6 32.07 -4.09 13.30
CA VAL A 6 33.09 -4.44 14.29
C VAL A 6 34.46 -4.27 13.63
N ILE A 7 35.38 -3.62 14.33
CA ILE A 7 36.78 -3.56 13.91
C ILE A 7 37.45 -4.86 14.35
N VAL A 8 37.96 -5.62 13.39
CA VAL A 8 38.66 -6.89 13.61
C VAL A 8 40.16 -6.66 13.38
N SER A 9 40.93 -6.74 14.46
CA SER A 9 42.40 -6.73 14.39
C SER A 9 42.90 -8.17 14.27
N LEU A 10 43.74 -8.41 13.28
CA LEU A 10 44.33 -9.71 12.98
C LEU A 10 45.84 -9.63 13.21
N SER A 11 46.40 -10.66 13.82
CA SER A 11 47.84 -10.78 14.05
C SER A 11 48.29 -12.19 13.69
N LEU A 12 49.27 -12.28 12.80
CA LEU A 12 50.03 -13.51 12.54
C LEU A 12 51.06 -13.70 13.64
N ASN A 13 51.41 -14.96 13.92
CA ASN A 13 52.43 -15.28 14.92
C ASN A 13 53.82 -14.73 14.55
N GLU A 14 54.06 -14.52 13.24
CA GLU A 14 55.30 -13.99 12.72
C GLU A 14 55.13 -12.53 12.27
N ARG A 15 56.17 -11.74 12.53
CA ARG A 15 56.27 -10.33 12.15
C ARG A 15 56.72 -10.19 10.70
N ILE A 16 55.82 -10.47 9.78
CA ILE A 16 56.10 -10.56 8.33
C ILE A 16 55.22 -9.62 7.51
N ASN A 17 55.72 -9.19 6.35
CA ASN A 17 54.90 -8.51 5.36
C ASN A 17 54.40 -9.53 4.34
N THR A 18 53.09 -9.70 4.25
CA THR A 18 52.50 -10.67 3.32
C THR A 18 51.09 -10.27 2.91
N THR A 19 50.52 -11.00 1.96
CA THR A 19 49.15 -10.80 1.48
C THR A 19 48.42 -12.14 1.43
N SER A 20 47.18 -12.17 1.88
CA SER A 20 46.31 -13.37 1.80
C SER A 20 44.85 -12.95 1.77
N ASP A 21 44.00 -13.82 1.25
CA ASP A 21 42.56 -13.71 1.49
C ASP A 21 42.27 -14.02 2.97
N VAL A 22 41.24 -13.37 3.50
CA VAL A 22 40.75 -13.58 4.87
C VAL A 22 39.25 -13.82 4.84
N ILE A 23 38.77 -14.82 5.57
CA ILE A 23 37.34 -15.07 5.74
C ILE A 23 36.97 -14.73 7.20
N ILE A 24 35.94 -13.91 7.39
CA ILE A 24 35.37 -13.59 8.70
C ILE A 24 33.89 -13.97 8.69
N GLY A 25 33.52 -15.03 9.40
CA GLY A 25 32.20 -15.66 9.31
C GLY A 25 31.82 -15.96 7.85
N ASN A 26 30.80 -15.27 7.33
CA ASN A 26 30.31 -15.49 5.96
C ASN A 26 30.85 -14.49 4.93
N THR A 27 31.88 -13.71 5.26
CA THR A 27 32.42 -12.66 4.38
C THR A 27 33.87 -12.95 4.03
N THR A 28 34.19 -12.92 2.73
CA THR A 28 35.57 -13.03 2.22
C THR A 28 36.13 -11.65 1.89
N TYR A 29 37.33 -11.38 2.37
CA TYR A 29 38.16 -10.22 2.07
C TYR A 29 39.32 -10.68 1.20
N TYR A 30 39.40 -10.18 -0.02
CA TYR A 30 40.42 -10.59 -0.98
C TYR A 30 41.67 -9.73 -0.87
N GLY A 31 42.85 -10.35 -0.93
CA GLY A 31 44.13 -9.66 -1.00
C GLY A 31 44.43 -8.75 0.21
N VAL A 32 44.12 -9.21 1.42
CA VAL A 32 44.39 -8.46 2.65
C VAL A 32 45.89 -8.37 2.89
N ASN A 33 46.39 -7.14 3.02
CA ASN A 33 47.79 -6.89 3.33
C ASN A 33 48.03 -6.96 4.84
N PHE A 34 48.97 -7.81 5.23
CA PHE A 34 49.50 -7.90 6.58
C PHE A 34 50.83 -7.16 6.61
N LEU A 35 50.91 -6.09 7.38
CA LEU A 35 52.14 -5.34 7.61
C LEU A 35 52.69 -5.74 8.99
N ASN A 36 53.91 -6.25 9.03
CA ASN A 36 54.53 -6.75 10.26
C ASN A 36 53.66 -7.79 11.00
N GLY A 37 52.94 -8.61 10.24
CA GLY A 37 52.02 -9.63 10.73
C GLY A 37 50.64 -9.11 11.08
N GLU A 38 50.34 -7.82 10.93
CA GLU A 38 49.09 -7.23 11.40
C GLU A 38 48.19 -6.73 10.26
N ALA A 39 46.88 -6.90 10.42
CA ALA A 39 45.86 -6.34 9.53
C ALA A 39 44.63 -5.89 10.33
N VAL A 40 43.90 -4.89 9.82
CA VAL A 40 42.66 -4.40 10.44
C VAL A 40 41.56 -4.40 9.39
N LEU A 41 40.44 -5.05 9.70
CA LEU A 41 39.28 -5.18 8.81
C LEU A 41 38.00 -4.70 9.51
N ASN A 42 37.11 -4.09 8.73
CA ASN A 42 35.77 -3.71 9.20
C ASN A 42 34.78 -4.82 8.85
N TYR A 43 34.21 -5.47 9.86
CA TYR A 43 33.28 -6.57 9.72
C TYR A 43 31.85 -6.19 10.09
N ILE A 44 30.89 -6.35 9.17
CA ILE A 44 29.48 -6.09 9.45
C ILE A 44 28.79 -7.41 9.84
N ILE A 45 28.24 -7.46 11.05
CA ILE A 45 27.48 -8.64 11.50
C ILE A 45 26.09 -8.61 10.85
N ILE A 46 25.90 -9.32 9.73
CA ILE A 46 24.64 -9.33 8.98
C ILE A 46 23.66 -10.44 9.41
N SER A 47 24.12 -11.43 10.17
CA SER A 47 23.31 -12.53 10.69
C SER A 47 23.85 -13.01 12.03
N PRO A 48 23.01 -13.53 12.95
CA PRO A 48 23.50 -14.08 14.20
C PRO A 48 24.34 -15.33 13.91
N TYR A 49 25.52 -15.43 14.52
CA TYR A 49 26.39 -16.60 14.44
C TYR A 49 26.04 -17.59 15.55
N SER A 50 26.23 -18.88 15.27
CA SER A 50 26.12 -19.95 16.26
C SER A 50 27.52 -20.25 16.81
N GLY A 51 27.81 -19.83 18.04
CA GLY A 51 29.11 -20.03 18.67
C GLY A 51 30.11 -18.91 18.36
N ASP A 52 31.39 -19.26 18.25
CA ASP A 52 32.47 -18.33 18.02
C ASP A 52 32.51 -17.90 16.55
N LEU A 53 32.87 -16.63 16.31
CA LEU A 53 33.11 -16.11 14.98
C LEU A 53 34.38 -16.74 14.41
N GLU A 54 34.21 -17.53 13.35
CA GLU A 54 35.33 -18.13 12.62
C GLU A 54 36.07 -17.07 11.81
N VAL A 55 37.38 -17.04 11.96
CA VAL A 55 38.31 -16.18 11.22
C VAL A 55 39.37 -17.05 10.58
N VAL A 56 39.45 -17.01 9.25
CA VAL A 56 40.36 -17.85 8.46
C VAL A 56 41.35 -16.96 7.71
N PHE A 57 42.63 -17.17 7.97
CA PHE A 57 43.70 -16.79 7.06
C PHE A 57 43.82 -17.91 6.02
N VAL A 58 43.48 -17.63 4.76
CA VAL A 58 43.39 -18.67 3.71
C VAL A 58 44.75 -19.26 3.36
N GLY A 59 45.83 -18.51 3.57
CA GLY A 59 47.16 -18.91 3.16
C GLY A 59 47.52 -18.41 1.76
N ASN A 60 48.77 -18.62 1.38
CA ASN A 60 49.32 -18.26 0.08
C ASN A 60 50.44 -19.23 -0.33
N ALA A 61 51.26 -18.86 -1.32
CA ALA A 61 52.34 -19.71 -1.83
C ALA A 61 53.44 -20.02 -0.79
N GLU A 62 53.58 -19.19 0.24
CA GLU A 62 54.63 -19.28 1.26
C GLU A 62 54.10 -19.78 2.61
N TYR A 63 52.84 -19.47 2.94
CA TYR A 63 52.24 -19.74 4.25
C TYR A 63 50.96 -20.58 4.14
N ASN A 64 50.84 -21.58 5.01
CA ASN A 64 49.66 -22.42 5.11
C ASN A 64 48.45 -21.65 5.69
N SER A 65 47.25 -22.19 5.46
CA SER A 65 46.02 -21.67 6.05
C SER A 65 46.03 -21.79 7.58
N ALA A 66 45.40 -20.83 8.27
CA ALA A 66 45.17 -20.88 9.71
C ALA A 66 43.74 -20.44 10.05
N VAL A 67 43.17 -21.04 11.10
CA VAL A 67 41.83 -20.70 11.59
C VAL A 67 41.88 -20.35 13.07
N THR A 68 41.11 -19.35 13.46
CA THR A 68 40.86 -19.01 14.87
C THR A 68 39.39 -18.70 15.09
N TYR A 69 38.96 -18.78 16.33
CA TYR A 69 37.58 -18.62 16.77
C TYR A 69 37.51 -17.49 17.79
N VAL A 70 36.68 -16.48 17.52
CA VAL A 70 36.50 -15.32 18.40
C VAL A 70 35.13 -15.42 19.08
N PRO A 71 35.04 -15.58 20.41
CA PRO A 71 33.75 -15.60 21.09
C PRO A 71 33.04 -14.25 20.95
N VAL A 72 31.85 -14.26 20.36
CA VAL A 72 31.00 -13.07 20.19
C VAL A 72 29.75 -13.20 21.06
N VAL A 73 29.65 -12.34 22.07
CA VAL A 73 28.44 -12.24 22.90
C VAL A 73 27.59 -11.08 22.39
N PHE A 74 26.40 -11.38 21.88
CA PHE A 74 25.43 -10.32 21.59
C PHE A 74 24.74 -9.90 22.90
N LYS A 75 24.64 -8.58 23.10
CA LYS A 75 23.87 -8.03 24.21
C LYS A 75 22.37 -8.21 23.96
N ASP A 76 21.62 -8.48 25.03
CA ASP A 76 20.16 -8.45 25.04
C ASP A 76 19.64 -7.06 24.58
N LEU A 77 18.91 -7.02 23.46
CA LEU A 77 18.34 -5.80 22.87
C LEU A 77 16.83 -5.74 23.15
N ILE A 78 16.47 -5.63 24.43
CA ILE A 78 15.08 -5.76 24.92
C ILE A 78 14.18 -4.56 24.54
N GLY A 79 14.71 -3.50 23.93
CA GLY A 79 13.96 -2.29 23.57
C GLY A 79 13.71 -2.11 22.08
N THR A 80 13.01 -3.02 21.40
CA THR A 80 12.66 -2.80 19.98
C THR A 80 11.61 -1.71 19.81
N LYS A 81 11.57 -1.09 18.63
CA LYS A 81 10.63 -0.02 18.30
C LYS A 81 9.98 -0.30 16.95
N ILE A 82 8.65 -0.25 16.91
CA ILE A 82 7.87 -0.23 15.67
C ILE A 82 7.32 1.18 15.44
N SER A 83 7.65 1.76 14.31
CA SER A 83 7.04 3.01 13.83
C SER A 83 6.04 2.68 12.73
N LEU A 84 4.85 3.29 12.75
CA LEU A 84 3.81 3.07 11.74
C LEU A 84 3.26 4.36 11.18
N SER A 85 2.89 4.34 9.90
CA SER A 85 2.05 5.35 9.27
C SER A 85 0.98 4.70 8.41
N SER A 86 -0.14 5.40 8.21
CA SER A 86 -1.24 4.92 7.38
C SER A 86 -1.65 5.98 6.36
N THR A 87 -1.99 5.54 5.15
CA THR A 87 -2.55 6.36 4.08
C THR A 87 -3.85 5.76 3.55
N LYS A 88 -4.69 6.58 2.91
CA LYS A 88 -6.03 6.17 2.41
C LYS A 88 -6.22 6.50 0.94
N GLU A 89 -6.76 5.55 0.19
CA GLU A 89 -7.32 5.76 -1.14
C GLU A 89 -8.72 5.12 -1.23
N GLY A 90 -9.77 5.94 -1.10
CA GLY A 90 -11.14 5.44 -1.00
C GLY A 90 -11.31 4.49 0.18
N ASN A 91 -11.72 3.24 -0.07
CA ASN A 91 -11.85 2.20 0.95
C ASN A 91 -10.59 1.37 1.18
N LYS A 92 -9.48 1.72 0.54
CA LYS A 92 -8.19 1.06 0.75
C LYS A 92 -7.38 1.87 1.76
N ILE A 93 -6.84 1.19 2.77
CA ILE A 93 -5.87 1.76 3.71
C ILE A 93 -4.57 1.00 3.56
N THR A 94 -3.49 1.72 3.26
CA THR A 94 -2.13 1.17 3.27
C THR A 94 -1.49 1.55 4.59
N VAL A 95 -1.00 0.55 5.33
CA VAL A 95 -0.20 0.75 6.53
C VAL A 95 1.24 0.41 6.20
N GLU A 96 2.15 1.30 6.53
CA GLU A 96 3.60 1.14 6.39
C GLU A 96 4.22 1.15 7.77
N GLY A 97 5.22 0.28 7.98
CA GLY A 97 5.89 0.16 9.25
C GLY A 97 7.38 -0.11 9.11
N GLU A 98 8.13 0.32 10.11
CA GLU A 98 9.57 0.09 10.26
C GLU A 98 9.85 -0.49 11.65
N LEU A 99 10.64 -1.57 11.71
CA LEU A 99 11.07 -2.22 12.93
C LEU A 99 12.58 -2.01 13.14
N LYS A 100 12.93 -1.49 14.31
CA LYS A 100 14.31 -1.25 14.74
C LYS A 100 14.57 -1.81 16.14
N ASP A 101 15.82 -2.09 16.45
CA ASP A 101 16.26 -2.37 17.82
C ASP A 101 16.39 -1.07 18.65
N ILE A 102 16.84 -1.20 19.90
CA ILE A 102 17.01 -0.09 20.85
C ILE A 102 18.08 0.91 20.41
N ASN A 103 19.03 0.47 19.58
CA ASN A 103 20.12 1.30 19.07
C ASN A 103 19.76 1.97 17.74
N GLY A 104 18.59 1.65 17.18
CA GLY A 104 18.13 2.18 15.90
C GLY A 104 18.53 1.34 14.68
N ASN A 105 19.16 0.17 14.89
CA ASN A 105 19.49 -0.74 13.80
C ASN A 105 18.22 -1.39 13.24
N VAL A 106 18.16 -1.55 11.92
CA VAL A 106 17.00 -2.15 11.26
C VAL A 106 16.94 -3.66 11.52
N LEU A 107 15.74 -4.18 11.80
CA LEU A 107 15.53 -5.60 12.00
C LEU A 107 14.86 -6.22 10.78
N ALA A 108 15.67 -6.82 9.91
CA ALA A 108 15.20 -7.50 8.70
C ALA A 108 14.67 -8.92 8.98
N ASN A 109 13.82 -9.42 8.07
CA ASN A 109 13.25 -10.77 8.07
C ASN A 109 12.50 -11.15 9.39
N GLN A 110 12.03 -10.17 10.15
CA GLN A 110 11.28 -10.37 11.37
C GLN A 110 9.78 -10.47 11.06
N VAL A 111 9.09 -11.39 11.75
CA VAL A 111 7.64 -11.55 11.61
C VAL A 111 6.91 -10.52 12.47
N VAL A 112 6.05 -9.73 11.85
CA VAL A 112 5.21 -8.73 12.51
C VAL A 112 3.74 -9.03 12.23
N VAL A 113 2.90 -8.98 13.26
CA VAL A 113 1.45 -9.13 13.13
C VAL A 113 0.82 -7.75 12.98
N LEU A 114 0.35 -7.44 11.78
CA LEU A 114 -0.32 -6.17 11.45
C LEU A 114 -1.84 -6.34 11.51
N LYS A 115 -2.51 -5.45 12.25
CA LYS A 115 -3.96 -5.41 12.42
C LYS A 115 -4.55 -4.09 11.96
N LEU A 116 -5.75 -4.15 11.39
CA LEU A 116 -6.56 -2.99 11.05
C LEU A 116 -8.06 -3.34 11.18
N GLY A 117 -8.71 -2.78 12.19
CA GLY A 117 -10.05 -3.23 12.60
C GLY A 117 -10.04 -4.72 12.97
N ASP A 118 -10.97 -5.49 12.41
CA ASP A 118 -11.09 -6.93 12.67
C ASP A 118 -10.13 -7.79 11.81
N LYS A 119 -9.32 -7.16 10.94
CA LYS A 119 -8.41 -7.88 10.03
C LYS A 119 -7.01 -7.95 10.63
N SER A 120 -6.36 -9.11 10.47
CA SER A 120 -4.98 -9.36 10.90
C SER A 120 -4.22 -10.07 9.79
N VAL A 121 -2.94 -9.72 9.60
CA VAL A 121 -2.03 -10.37 8.66
C VAL A 121 -0.63 -10.48 9.26
N ASN A 122 0.09 -11.56 8.94
CA ASN A 122 1.49 -11.71 9.30
C ASN A 122 2.36 -11.26 8.14
N LEU A 123 3.31 -10.38 8.41
CA LEU A 123 4.24 -9.82 7.44
C LEU A 123 5.66 -10.09 7.88
N LYS A 124 6.60 -10.06 6.94
CA LYS A 124 8.03 -10.06 7.23
C LYS A 124 8.61 -8.69 6.89
N THR A 125 9.49 -8.18 7.75
CA THR A 125 10.29 -7.01 7.42
C THR A 125 11.27 -7.34 6.28
N ASN A 126 11.46 -6.41 5.35
CA ASN A 126 12.46 -6.54 4.29
C ASN A 126 13.87 -6.23 4.81
N SER A 127 14.87 -6.19 3.92
CA SER A 127 16.27 -5.88 4.25
C SER A 127 16.48 -4.49 4.88
N LYS A 128 15.50 -3.59 4.77
CA LYS A 128 15.51 -2.25 5.39
C LYS A 128 14.71 -2.20 6.69
N GLY A 129 14.26 -3.34 7.23
CA GLY A 129 13.39 -3.39 8.41
C GLY A 129 11.96 -2.91 8.17
N VAL A 130 11.55 -2.75 6.90
CA VAL A 130 10.25 -2.17 6.52
C VAL A 130 9.25 -3.25 6.11
N PHE A 131 7.98 -3.04 6.46
CA PHE A 131 6.84 -3.82 5.99
C PHE A 131 5.70 -2.90 5.55
N ASN A 132 4.86 -3.35 4.62
CA ASN A 132 3.66 -2.62 4.21
C ASN A 132 2.54 -3.58 3.83
N TYR A 133 1.29 -3.13 3.97
CA TYR A 133 0.13 -3.88 3.51
C TYR A 133 -1.08 -2.98 3.26
N THR A 134 -1.85 -3.28 2.20
CA THR A 134 -3.08 -2.57 1.86
C THR A 134 -4.32 -3.37 2.21
N PHE A 135 -5.08 -2.89 3.19
CA PHE A 135 -6.39 -3.43 3.54
C PHE A 135 -7.49 -2.80 2.68
N THR A 136 -8.38 -3.63 2.12
CA THR A 136 -9.63 -3.15 1.51
C THR A 136 -10.78 -3.28 2.51
N LEU A 137 -11.47 -2.18 2.80
CA LEU A 137 -12.54 -2.10 3.80
C LEU A 137 -13.93 -2.15 3.18
N SER A 138 -14.86 -2.78 3.88
CA SER A 138 -16.28 -2.89 3.49
C SER A 138 -17.22 -2.04 4.38
N LYS A 139 -16.71 -1.54 5.51
CA LYS A 139 -17.47 -0.75 6.48
C LYS A 139 -16.85 0.65 6.64
N ALA A 140 -17.70 1.61 6.95
CA ALA A 140 -17.30 2.97 7.27
C ALA A 140 -16.97 3.06 8.75
N GLY A 141 -16.04 3.92 9.11
CA GLY A 141 -15.57 4.07 10.48
C GLY A 141 -14.20 4.74 10.57
N ASN A 142 -13.71 4.87 11.80
CA ASN A 142 -12.35 5.32 12.07
C ASN A 142 -11.47 4.10 12.30
N TYR A 143 -10.35 4.05 11.60
CA TYR A 143 -9.41 2.95 11.62
C TYR A 143 -8.02 3.46 11.97
N TYR A 144 -7.25 2.63 12.65
CA TYR A 144 -5.80 2.80 12.78
C TYR A 144 -5.17 1.42 12.62
N GLY A 145 -4.01 1.36 11.98
CA GLY A 145 -3.16 0.18 11.99
C GLY A 145 -2.45 0.03 13.33
N SER A 146 -2.41 -1.19 13.86
CA SER A 146 -1.52 -1.58 14.96
C SER A 146 -0.67 -2.76 14.53
N ALA A 147 0.59 -2.77 14.95
CA ALA A 147 1.52 -3.83 14.60
C ALA A 147 2.20 -4.35 15.87
N LEU A 148 2.28 -5.67 16.00
CA LEU A 148 2.91 -6.35 17.11
C LEU A 148 4.11 -7.16 16.61
N TYR A 149 5.26 -6.89 17.19
CA TYR A 149 6.42 -7.76 17.12
C TYR A 149 6.54 -8.47 18.46
N ASN A 150 6.52 -9.80 18.45
CA ASN A 150 6.56 -10.60 19.68
C ASN A 150 7.97 -10.71 20.30
N GLY A 151 8.98 -10.08 19.68
CA GLY A 151 10.37 -10.30 20.02
C GLY A 151 10.93 -11.54 19.33
N LEU A 152 12.23 -11.76 19.56
CA LEU A 152 12.96 -12.94 19.15
C LEU A 152 13.76 -13.37 20.37
N ASN A 153 13.67 -14.63 20.76
CA ASN A 153 14.46 -15.17 21.85
C ASN A 153 15.17 -16.42 21.37
N THR A 154 16.45 -16.29 21.10
CA THR A 154 17.34 -17.38 20.71
C THR A 154 18.50 -17.43 21.70
N SER A 155 19.29 -18.50 21.67
CA SER A 155 20.52 -18.59 22.48
C SER A 155 21.54 -17.49 22.18
N TYR A 156 21.39 -16.76 21.07
CA TYR A 156 22.38 -15.82 20.55
C TYR A 156 21.89 -14.39 20.51
N VAL A 157 20.62 -14.18 20.18
CA VAL A 157 20.03 -12.84 20.09
C VAL A 157 18.69 -12.85 20.77
N LYS A 158 18.50 -11.80 21.58
CA LYS A 158 17.24 -11.50 22.21
C LYS A 158 16.79 -10.11 21.84
N TYR A 159 15.67 -10.04 21.15
CA TYR A 159 14.93 -8.83 20.88
C TYR A 159 13.67 -8.80 21.71
N GLY A 160 13.41 -7.67 22.39
CA GLY A 160 12.17 -7.48 23.12
C GLY A 160 10.98 -7.32 22.18
N SER A 161 9.78 -7.56 22.71
CA SER A 161 8.54 -7.30 22.00
C SER A 161 8.27 -5.79 21.90
N SER A 162 7.55 -5.39 20.86
CA SER A 162 7.10 -4.01 20.71
C SER A 162 5.79 -3.92 19.97
N ILE A 163 5.07 -2.82 20.24
CA ILE A 163 3.80 -2.52 19.58
C ILE A 163 3.87 -1.12 18.99
N GLY A 164 3.46 -1.01 17.72
CA GLY A 164 3.33 0.25 17.01
C GLY A 164 1.87 0.59 16.73
N LYS A 165 1.56 1.88 16.66
CA LYS A 165 0.24 2.39 16.27
C LYS A 165 0.41 3.51 15.24
N SER A 166 -0.37 3.47 14.17
CA SER A 166 -0.38 4.51 13.14
C SER A 166 -1.38 5.63 13.44
N ASN A 167 -1.38 6.67 12.61
CA ASN A 167 -2.41 7.70 12.59
C ASN A 167 -3.81 7.13 12.30
N SER A 168 -4.83 7.81 12.85
CA SER A 168 -6.23 7.47 12.59
C SER A 168 -6.66 7.93 11.19
N ILE A 169 -7.47 7.11 10.53
CA ILE A 169 -8.02 7.35 9.20
C ILE A 169 -9.53 7.07 9.23
N THR A 170 -10.30 8.04 8.74
CA THR A 170 -11.75 7.89 8.56
C THR A 170 -12.08 7.36 7.17
N VAL A 171 -12.87 6.29 7.12
CA VAL A 171 -13.54 5.78 5.91
C VAL A 171 -15.00 6.17 5.95
N ASN A 172 -15.43 6.96 4.96
CA ASN A 172 -16.78 7.46 4.86
C ASN A 172 -17.71 6.50 4.12
N LYS A 173 -18.98 6.47 4.52
CA LYS A 173 -20.05 5.79 3.76
C LYS A 173 -20.10 6.35 2.33
N ALA A 174 -20.61 5.54 1.40
CA ALA A 174 -20.81 5.99 0.03
C ALA A 174 -21.72 7.23 -0.01
N LYS A 175 -21.31 8.26 -0.75
CA LYS A 175 -22.08 9.50 -0.90
C LYS A 175 -22.25 9.80 -2.37
N LEU A 176 -23.45 9.51 -2.89
CA LEU A 176 -23.76 9.63 -4.31
C LEU A 176 -24.48 10.95 -4.60
N ILE A 177 -23.78 11.85 -5.30
CA ILE A 177 -24.27 13.17 -5.70
C ILE A 177 -24.67 13.14 -7.18
N VAL A 178 -25.80 13.78 -7.51
CA VAL A 178 -26.30 13.89 -8.89
C VAL A 178 -26.25 15.34 -9.35
N TYR A 179 -25.71 15.56 -10.54
CA TYR A 179 -25.73 16.87 -11.20
C TYR A 179 -26.03 16.73 -12.70
N THR A 180 -26.32 17.85 -13.37
CA THR A 180 -26.62 17.91 -14.81
C THR A 180 -25.76 18.95 -15.49
N LYS A 181 -25.30 18.69 -16.72
CA LYS A 181 -24.74 19.72 -17.60
C LYS A 181 -25.77 20.18 -18.64
N VAL A 182 -25.58 21.41 -19.12
CA VAL A 182 -26.32 22.19 -20.15
C VAL A 182 -27.35 21.39 -20.98
N LYS A 183 -28.57 21.93 -21.09
CA LYS A 183 -29.59 21.43 -22.00
C LYS A 183 -29.27 21.93 -23.41
N SER A 184 -28.92 21.04 -24.34
CA SER A 184 -28.81 21.37 -25.75
C SER A 184 -30.07 20.99 -26.51
N TYR A 185 -30.39 21.74 -27.55
CA TYR A 185 -31.52 21.46 -28.43
C TYR A 185 -31.15 21.64 -29.90
N THR A 186 -31.82 20.86 -30.75
CA THR A 186 -31.77 21.01 -32.21
C THR A 186 -33.18 20.89 -32.78
N LEU A 187 -33.43 21.48 -33.94
CA LEU A 187 -34.68 21.32 -34.68
C LEU A 187 -34.51 20.24 -35.74
N VAL A 188 -35.49 19.35 -35.85
CA VAL A 188 -35.53 18.30 -36.87
C VAL A 188 -36.89 18.28 -37.55
N LYS A 189 -36.91 18.03 -38.85
CA LYS A 189 -38.15 17.75 -39.60
C LYS A 189 -38.31 16.23 -39.72
N LYS A 190 -39.49 15.72 -39.38
CA LYS A 190 -39.87 14.31 -39.58
C LYS A 190 -41.32 14.26 -40.05
N SER A 191 -41.56 13.64 -41.21
CA SER A 191 -42.90 13.48 -41.79
C SER A 191 -43.68 14.79 -41.87
N GLY A 192 -43.08 15.84 -42.44
CA GLY A 192 -43.69 17.17 -42.59
C GLY A 192 -43.84 18.00 -41.31
N ARG A 193 -43.52 17.44 -40.12
CA ARG A 193 -43.66 18.11 -38.82
C ARG A 193 -42.30 18.50 -38.25
N ARG A 194 -42.23 19.67 -37.61
CA ARG A 194 -41.03 20.16 -36.90
C ARG A 194 -41.03 19.69 -35.44
N TYR A 195 -39.89 19.18 -34.99
CA TYR A 195 -39.68 18.74 -33.62
C TYR A 195 -38.44 19.42 -33.03
N ARG A 196 -38.54 19.82 -31.78
CA ARG A 196 -37.40 20.20 -30.96
C ARG A 196 -36.86 18.95 -30.29
N VAL A 197 -35.65 18.55 -30.66
CA VAL A 197 -34.88 17.52 -29.99
C VAL A 197 -34.20 18.15 -28.80
N SER A 198 -34.24 17.51 -27.64
CA SER A 198 -33.52 18.00 -26.47
C SER A 198 -32.79 16.87 -25.78
N TYR A 199 -31.62 17.20 -25.26
CA TYR A 199 -30.78 16.29 -24.51
C TYR A 199 -30.71 16.73 -23.06
N LYS A 200 -30.76 15.75 -22.14
CA LYS A 200 -30.46 15.96 -20.74
C LYS A 200 -29.53 14.87 -20.25
N THR A 201 -28.38 15.26 -19.72
CA THR A 201 -27.41 14.30 -19.17
C THR A 201 -27.33 14.47 -17.66
N TYR A 202 -27.58 13.39 -16.94
CA TYR A 202 -27.30 13.29 -15.51
C TYR A 202 -25.96 12.60 -15.31
N TYR A 203 -25.20 13.13 -14.35
CA TYR A 203 -23.97 12.56 -13.85
C TYR A 203 -24.19 12.20 -12.39
N VAL A 204 -23.81 10.99 -12.01
CA VAL A 204 -23.79 10.55 -10.62
C VAL A 204 -22.35 10.30 -10.24
N LYS A 205 -21.83 11.05 -9.26
CA LYS A 205 -20.48 10.88 -8.73
C LYS A 205 -20.55 10.29 -7.32
N ASN A 206 -19.73 9.29 -7.05
CA ASN A 206 -19.48 8.86 -5.68
C ASN A 206 -18.36 9.71 -5.07
N VAL A 207 -18.69 10.47 -4.03
CA VAL A 207 -17.75 11.28 -3.26
C VAL A 207 -17.47 10.69 -1.87
N GLY A 208 -17.97 9.49 -1.59
CA GLY A 208 -17.62 8.72 -0.40
C GLY A 208 -16.50 7.71 -0.67
N ASP A 209 -16.08 7.02 0.39
CA ASP A 209 -14.97 6.07 0.35
C ASP A 209 -15.41 4.64 0.04
N LEU A 210 -16.66 4.26 0.34
CA LEU A 210 -17.22 2.95 0.00
C LEU A 210 -17.96 2.94 -1.34
N GLU A 211 -18.11 1.76 -1.94
CA GLU A 211 -19.01 1.57 -3.08
C GLU A 211 -20.47 1.85 -2.68
N GLY A 212 -21.21 2.50 -3.58
CA GLY A 212 -22.59 2.91 -3.30
C GLY A 212 -23.57 2.54 -4.38
N SER A 213 -24.81 2.28 -3.97
CA SER A 213 -25.96 2.17 -4.85
C SER A 213 -27.05 3.15 -4.43
N LYS A 214 -27.72 3.81 -5.38
CA LYS A 214 -28.85 4.69 -5.09
C LYS A 214 -29.86 4.74 -6.23
N LEU A 215 -31.13 4.72 -5.85
CA LEU A 215 -32.27 4.94 -6.74
C LEU A 215 -32.52 6.44 -6.88
N TYR A 216 -32.78 6.88 -8.11
CA TYR A 216 -33.14 8.24 -8.44
C TYR A 216 -34.41 8.27 -9.28
N ASN A 217 -35.30 9.19 -8.94
CA ASN A 217 -36.50 9.49 -9.72
C ASN A 217 -36.30 10.86 -10.37
N LYS A 218 -36.22 10.91 -11.70
CA LYS A 218 -36.01 12.16 -12.44
C LYS A 218 -37.00 12.28 -13.59
N ASN A 219 -37.69 13.42 -13.62
CA ASN A 219 -38.61 13.73 -14.70
C ASN A 219 -37.84 14.06 -15.98
N PHE A 220 -38.35 13.58 -17.11
CA PHE A 220 -37.76 13.88 -18.41
C PHE A 220 -38.29 15.20 -18.96
N LEU A 221 -37.63 16.30 -18.56
CA LEU A 221 -37.96 17.69 -18.95
C LEU A 221 -39.40 18.11 -18.57
N LYS A 222 -39.59 19.38 -18.21
CA LYS A 222 -40.93 19.87 -17.81
C LYS A 222 -41.84 20.02 -19.04
N LYS A 223 -43.15 19.91 -18.81
CA LYS A 223 -44.21 20.28 -19.78
C LYS A 223 -44.00 21.75 -20.20
N HIS A 224 -44.09 22.02 -21.49
CA HIS A 224 -44.15 23.37 -22.04
C HIS A 224 -45.61 23.68 -22.41
N SER A 225 -45.96 24.96 -22.50
CA SER A 225 -47.26 25.43 -23.01
C SER A 225 -47.66 24.77 -24.35
N LEU A 226 -46.68 24.47 -25.20
CA LEU A 226 -46.82 23.92 -26.56
C LEU A 226 -46.74 22.38 -26.62
N GLY A 227 -46.82 21.68 -25.48
CA GLY A 227 -46.81 20.22 -25.40
C GLY A 227 -45.73 19.62 -24.50
N ARG A 228 -45.82 18.31 -24.25
CA ARG A 228 -44.89 17.56 -23.40
C ARG A 228 -43.71 17.02 -24.23
N TYR A 229 -42.51 17.02 -23.64
CA TYR A 229 -41.39 16.26 -24.19
C TYR A 229 -41.65 14.75 -23.99
N VAL A 230 -41.40 13.95 -25.02
CA VAL A 230 -41.48 12.49 -24.96
C VAL A 230 -40.07 11.92 -25.03
N LEU A 231 -39.70 11.09 -24.04
CA LEU A 231 -38.43 10.38 -24.03
C LEU A 231 -38.37 9.36 -25.16
N SER A 232 -37.31 9.44 -25.98
CA SER A 232 -37.13 8.52 -27.12
C SER A 232 -35.97 7.55 -26.95
N LYS A 233 -34.90 7.96 -26.28
CA LYS A 233 -33.70 7.14 -26.11
C LYS A 233 -33.00 7.47 -24.80
N VAL A 234 -32.49 6.44 -24.16
CA VAL A 234 -31.62 6.55 -22.97
C VAL A 234 -30.31 5.84 -23.28
N SER A 235 -29.20 6.58 -23.18
CA SER A 235 -27.84 6.04 -23.21
C SER A 235 -27.27 6.16 -21.81
N LYS A 236 -26.63 5.11 -21.30
CA LYS A 236 -26.26 5.03 -19.89
C LYS A 236 -24.99 4.23 -19.68
N SER A 237 -24.29 4.47 -18.58
CA SER A 237 -23.21 3.62 -18.11
C SER A 237 -23.73 2.21 -17.78
N SER A 238 -22.86 1.20 -17.91
CA SER A 238 -23.20 -0.22 -17.69
C SER A 238 -23.80 -0.50 -16.31
N ASN A 239 -23.33 0.20 -15.28
CA ASN A 239 -23.78 0.05 -13.91
C ASN A 239 -25.12 0.76 -13.59
N VAL A 240 -25.84 1.24 -14.62
CA VAL A 240 -27.12 1.95 -14.46
C VAL A 240 -28.28 1.10 -14.96
N LYS A 241 -29.26 0.84 -14.09
CA LYS A 241 -30.57 0.30 -14.46
C LYS A 241 -31.58 1.43 -14.62
N THR A 242 -32.50 1.30 -15.57
CA THR A 242 -33.44 2.37 -15.95
C THR A 242 -34.83 1.78 -16.17
N SER A 243 -35.87 2.48 -15.71
CA SER A 243 -37.27 2.17 -15.99
C SER A 243 -38.01 3.48 -16.29
N TYR A 244 -38.74 3.51 -17.40
CA TYR A 244 -39.43 4.71 -17.85
C TYR A 244 -40.95 4.52 -17.81
N ASN A 245 -41.63 5.34 -17.03
CA ASN A 245 -43.08 5.41 -17.03
C ASN A 245 -43.52 6.44 -18.09
N LYS A 246 -44.08 5.95 -19.21
CA LYS A 246 -44.54 6.76 -20.35
C LYS A 246 -45.69 7.70 -19.97
N VAL A 247 -46.63 7.23 -19.15
CA VAL A 247 -47.83 7.97 -18.74
C VAL A 247 -47.43 9.20 -17.91
N ASN A 248 -46.53 9.00 -16.95
CA ASN A 248 -46.11 10.04 -16.01
C ASN A 248 -44.87 10.82 -16.48
N ASN A 249 -44.25 10.43 -17.59
CA ASN A 249 -43.01 11.01 -18.13
C ASN A 249 -41.84 11.04 -17.10
N VAL A 250 -41.74 9.98 -16.30
CA VAL A 250 -40.72 9.83 -15.25
C VAL A 250 -39.74 8.73 -15.61
N LEU A 251 -38.45 9.05 -15.64
CA LEU A 251 -37.39 8.05 -15.68
C LEU A 251 -36.91 7.77 -14.25
N LYS A 252 -37.10 6.53 -13.83
CA LYS A 252 -36.42 5.98 -12.66
C LYS A 252 -35.09 5.38 -13.11
N PHE A 253 -34.02 5.67 -12.39
CA PHE A 253 -32.74 5.00 -12.63
C PHE A 253 -32.03 4.67 -11.32
N THR A 254 -31.43 3.49 -11.29
CA THR A 254 -30.61 3.00 -10.18
C THR A 254 -29.18 2.94 -10.64
N VAL A 255 -28.30 3.64 -9.94
CA VAL A 255 -26.86 3.44 -10.06
C VAL A 255 -26.47 2.34 -9.08
N LYS A 256 -25.82 1.28 -9.57
CA LYS A 256 -25.36 0.16 -8.74
C LYS A 256 -23.83 0.18 -8.60
N ASN A 257 -23.35 -0.20 -7.41
CA ASN A 257 -21.95 -0.48 -7.09
C ASN A 257 -20.99 0.58 -7.68
N LEU A 258 -21.33 1.87 -7.53
CA LEU A 258 -20.48 2.93 -8.06
C LEU A 258 -19.26 3.08 -7.14
N LYS A 259 -18.10 2.74 -7.68
CA LYS A 259 -16.80 2.86 -7.00
C LYS A 259 -16.49 4.30 -6.57
N PRO A 260 -15.70 4.49 -5.50
CA PRO A 260 -15.23 5.81 -5.07
C PRO A 260 -14.62 6.60 -6.23
N LEU A 261 -14.88 7.91 -6.25
CA LEU A 261 -14.41 8.86 -7.27
C LEU A 261 -14.85 8.59 -8.72
N LYS A 262 -15.56 7.48 -9.00
CA LYS A 262 -16.10 7.18 -10.33
C LYS A 262 -17.41 7.91 -10.59
N ILE A 263 -17.73 8.03 -11.88
CA ILE A 263 -18.91 8.75 -12.38
C ILE A 263 -19.72 7.84 -13.30
N SER A 264 -21.02 7.72 -13.04
CA SER A 264 -21.99 7.14 -13.97
C SER A 264 -22.72 8.23 -14.74
N LYS A 265 -22.97 7.99 -16.02
CA LYS A 265 -23.63 8.94 -16.92
C LYS A 265 -24.97 8.36 -17.39
N ILE A 266 -25.99 9.22 -17.47
CA ILE A 266 -27.31 8.91 -18.03
C ILE A 266 -27.70 10.04 -18.97
N LYS A 267 -27.65 9.79 -20.28
CA LYS A 267 -28.05 10.72 -21.34
C LYS A 267 -29.43 10.36 -21.85
N MET A 268 -30.33 11.33 -21.77
CA MET A 268 -31.71 11.22 -22.22
C MET A 268 -31.89 12.07 -23.46
N LYS A 269 -32.47 11.49 -24.52
CA LYS A 269 -32.89 12.17 -25.74
C LYS A 269 -34.39 12.13 -25.82
N GLY A 270 -35.00 13.25 -26.19
CA GLY A 270 -36.43 13.25 -26.48
C GLY A 270 -36.86 14.40 -27.36
N TYR A 271 -38.10 14.33 -27.77
CA TYR A 271 -38.69 15.18 -28.80
C TYR A 271 -39.91 15.89 -28.25
N ARG A 272 -40.09 17.13 -28.69
CA ARG A 272 -41.34 17.88 -28.54
C ARG A 272 -41.76 18.40 -29.89
N LYS A 273 -43.02 18.22 -30.26
CA LYS A 273 -43.58 18.84 -31.48
C LYS A 273 -43.54 20.36 -31.33
N VAL A 274 -43.16 21.05 -32.40
CA VAL A 274 -43.24 22.51 -32.49
C VAL A 274 -44.47 22.79 -33.36
N LEU A 275 -45.45 23.51 -32.81
CA LEU A 275 -46.57 23.99 -33.61
C LEU A 275 -46.04 25.02 -34.61
N LYS A 276 -46.56 24.97 -35.84
CA LYS A 276 -46.21 25.93 -36.89
C LYS A 276 -46.58 27.32 -36.44
#